data_AF-A0A7Y2CDD3-F1
#
_entry.id   AF-A0A7Y2CDD3-F1
#
_cell.length_a   1.000
_cell.length_b   1.000
_cell.length_c   1.000
_cell.angle_alpha   90.00
_cell.angle_beta   90.00
_cell.angle_gamma   90.00
#
_symmetry.space_group_name_H-M   'P 1'
#
loop_
_entity.id
_entity.type
_entity.pdbx_description
1 polymer ?
#
loop_
_entity_poly.entity_id
_entity_poly.type
_entity_poly.pdbx_seq_one_letter_code
_entity_poly.pdbx_strand_id
1 'polypeptide(L)'
;MAFALQKSQSEEKSQKRSPLAGWLGKKEEATNDDPLPEINVVAGLNRVLNSAKLVDEKRTKTDAKEQAVREALGSIEAALFAIDKIRDTLEQACEISLSAKSVEDVGGRALLAERFDELRLLINETVEKSDPRASMLIGKNHRHLDVNLGGKTRYSVAATRMDASERGLSLSPPRDAFSTYEEIDQTLEQLDNALGRADRAAASYCRDAQYLIARMNGEFDE
;
A
#
# COMPACT_ATOMS: atom_id res chain seq x y z
N MET A 1 -25.14 51.86 5.80
CA MET A 1 -25.50 52.95 6.74
C MET A 1 -25.98 52.34 8.04
N ALA A 2 -25.84 53.03 9.19
CA ALA A 2 -26.28 52.67 10.56
C ALA A 2 -25.68 51.34 11.12
N PHE A 3 -24.92 51.23 12.21
CA PHE A 3 -24.79 51.92 13.53
C PHE A 3 -25.92 51.69 14.56
N ALA A 4 -25.62 50.86 15.58
CA ALA A 4 -25.98 50.93 17.02
C ALA A 4 -25.76 49.52 17.65
N LEU A 5 -24.92 49.22 18.66
CA LEU A 5 -24.09 49.96 19.63
C LEU A 5 -24.75 50.35 20.98
N GLN A 6 -24.80 49.38 21.92
CA GLN A 6 -24.76 49.55 23.40
C GLN A 6 -24.32 48.20 24.01
N LYS A 7 -23.26 48.04 24.84
CA LYS A 7 -22.90 48.61 26.17
C LYS A 7 -23.99 48.34 27.24
N SER A 8 -23.67 47.88 28.46
CA SER A 8 -22.34 47.73 29.14
C SER A 8 -22.41 46.98 30.49
N GLN A 9 -21.23 46.56 31.01
CA GLN A 9 -20.90 46.39 32.45
C GLN A 9 -21.55 45.20 33.21
N SER A 10 -21.05 44.70 34.35
CA SER A 10 -19.75 44.77 35.09
C SER A 10 -19.83 43.84 36.32
N GLU A 11 -18.78 43.27 36.93
CA GLU A 11 -17.32 43.09 36.68
C GLU A 11 -16.90 41.86 37.53
N GLU A 12 -15.83 41.11 37.20
CA GLU A 12 -14.98 40.56 38.28
C GLU A 12 -13.54 40.25 37.84
N LYS A 13 -12.58 40.51 38.73
CA LYS A 13 -11.13 40.43 38.47
C LYS A 13 -10.56 39.13 39.00
N SER A 14 -9.76 38.43 38.19
CA SER A 14 -8.70 37.55 38.71
C SER A 14 -7.39 37.83 37.97
N GLN A 15 -6.31 37.94 38.74
CA GLN A 15 -5.08 38.60 38.29
C GLN A 15 -4.13 37.62 37.58
N LYS A 16 -3.60 38.05 36.43
CA LYS A 16 -2.43 37.42 35.79
C LYS A 16 -1.25 37.45 36.77
N ARG A 17 -0.58 36.31 36.98
CA ARG A 17 0.75 36.25 37.59
C ARG A 17 1.74 35.65 36.61
N SER A 18 2.70 36.46 36.18
CA SER A 18 3.83 36.08 35.33
C SER A 18 4.93 35.40 36.17
N PRO A 19 5.66 34.40 35.63
CA PRO A 19 6.65 33.63 36.38
C PRO A 19 8.06 34.26 36.42
N LEU A 20 8.19 35.58 36.18
CA LEU A 20 9.48 36.24 35.89
C LEU A 20 9.75 37.52 36.70
N ALA A 21 9.25 37.60 37.94
CA ALA A 21 9.52 38.73 38.84
C ALA A 21 9.88 38.25 40.26
N GLY A 22 11.15 37.87 40.44
CA GLY A 22 11.68 37.40 41.72
C GLY A 22 13.21 37.47 41.88
N TRP A 23 13.90 38.22 41.01
CA TRP A 23 15.37 38.29 40.98
C TRP A 23 15.86 39.73 41.16
N LEU A 24 15.71 40.23 42.39
CA LEU A 24 16.24 41.46 43.01
C LEU A 24 15.36 41.69 44.26
N GLY A 25 15.83 41.61 45.50
CA GLY A 25 17.16 41.36 46.04
C GLY A 25 17.17 41.92 47.46
N LYS A 26 17.49 41.11 48.48
CA LYS A 26 17.67 41.61 49.85
C LYS A 26 18.87 40.91 50.49
N LYS A 27 19.75 41.72 51.06
CA LYS A 27 21.06 41.35 51.58
C LYS A 27 20.94 41.26 53.10
N GLU A 28 21.10 40.08 53.67
CA GLU A 28 21.27 39.86 55.11
C GLU A 28 22.33 38.75 55.27
N GLU A 29 23.34 39.01 56.09
CA GLU A 29 24.46 38.10 56.33
C GLU A 29 24.00 37.00 57.29
N ALA A 30 24.08 35.75 56.85
CA ALA A 30 23.99 34.58 57.70
C ALA A 30 25.14 33.64 57.35
N THR A 31 26.09 33.51 58.28
CA THR A 31 27.14 32.49 58.23
C THR A 31 26.52 31.10 58.26
N ASN A 32 26.60 30.37 57.16
CA ASN A 32 26.47 28.92 57.11
C ASN A 32 27.36 28.40 55.98
N ASP A 33 28.10 27.33 56.25
CA ASP A 33 28.74 26.53 55.21
C ASP A 33 27.64 25.78 54.44
N ASP A 34 27.10 26.41 53.39
CA ASP A 34 26.18 25.72 52.47
C ASP A 34 26.93 24.56 51.80
N PRO A 35 26.57 23.29 52.07
CA PRO A 35 27.19 22.17 51.37
C PRO A 35 26.84 22.29 49.88
N LEU A 36 27.84 22.16 49.02
CA LEU A 36 27.67 22.11 47.58
C LEU A 36 26.51 21.16 47.25
N PRO A 37 25.54 21.57 46.40
CA PRO A 37 24.37 20.74 46.14
C PRO A 37 24.83 19.37 45.65
N GLU A 38 24.44 18.31 46.36
CA GLU A 38 24.80 16.94 46.02
C GLU A 38 24.16 16.58 44.68
N ILE A 39 24.88 16.88 43.59
CA ILE A 39 24.53 16.44 42.25
C ILE A 39 24.58 14.92 42.30
N ASN A 40 23.41 14.29 42.34
CA ASN A 40 23.29 12.84 42.32
C ASN A 40 23.70 12.34 40.92
N VAL A 41 25.02 12.19 40.73
CA VAL A 41 25.65 11.80 39.46
C VAL A 41 25.07 10.47 38.99
N VAL A 42 24.77 9.54 39.91
CA VAL A 42 24.16 8.24 39.60
C VAL A 42 22.75 8.41 39.01
N ALA A 43 21.91 9.26 39.58
CA ALA A 43 20.58 9.56 39.03
C ALA A 43 20.66 10.31 37.69
N GLY A 44 21.64 11.22 37.54
CA GLY A 44 21.94 11.91 36.29
C GLY A 44 22.37 10.93 35.18
N LEU A 45 23.35 10.08 35.46
CA LEU A 45 23.85 9.06 34.53
C LEU A 45 22.74 8.09 34.12
N ASN A 46 21.93 7.63 35.08
CA ASN A 46 20.79 6.75 34.80
C ASN A 46 19.73 7.43 33.92
N ARG A 47 19.46 8.72 34.12
CA ARG A 47 18.59 9.49 33.19
C ARG A 47 19.18 9.57 31.79
N VAL A 48 20.48 9.89 31.67
CA VAL A 48 21.16 9.96 30.36
C VAL A 48 21.14 8.60 29.66
N LEU A 49 21.54 7.52 30.34
CA LEU A 49 21.55 6.16 29.80
C LEU A 49 20.15 5.68 29.39
N ASN A 50 19.12 5.93 30.21
CA ASN A 50 17.75 5.57 29.86
C ASN A 50 17.21 6.43 28.71
N SER A 51 17.56 7.71 28.63
CA SER A 51 17.20 8.56 27.49
C SER A 51 17.86 8.12 26.19
N ALA A 52 19.12 7.70 26.24
CA ALA A 52 19.85 7.16 25.09
C ALA A 52 19.21 5.86 24.58
N LYS A 53 18.90 4.92 25.49
CA LYS A 53 18.16 3.68 25.15
C LYS A 53 16.81 3.96 24.52
N LEU A 54 16.03 4.91 25.05
CA LEU A 54 14.73 5.28 24.49
C LEU A 54 14.82 5.94 23.11
N VAL A 55 15.92 6.63 22.79
CA VAL A 55 16.16 7.18 21.43
C VAL A 55 16.56 6.06 20.46
N ASP A 56 17.41 5.13 20.90
CA ASP A 56 17.86 3.99 20.09
C ASP A 56 16.72 3.00 19.77
N GLU A 57 15.89 2.69 20.79
CA GLU A 57 14.64 1.93 20.62
C GLU A 57 13.62 2.64 19.72
N LYS A 58 13.61 3.98 19.66
CA LYS A 58 12.73 4.72 18.75
C LYS A 58 13.23 4.67 17.32
N ARG A 59 14.54 4.85 17.08
CA ARG A 59 15.15 4.75 15.75
C ARG A 59 14.92 3.37 15.13
N THR A 60 15.33 2.32 15.84
CA THR A 60 15.13 0.92 15.39
C THR A 60 13.66 0.57 15.10
N LYS A 61 12.71 1.13 15.86
CA LYS A 61 11.26 0.97 15.59
C LYS A 61 10.76 1.79 14.40
N THR A 62 11.37 2.93 14.06
CA THR A 62 11.06 3.68 12.83
C THR A 62 11.64 2.98 11.62
N ASP A 63 12.92 2.60 11.66
CA ASP A 63 13.62 1.91 10.57
C ASP A 63 12.89 0.62 10.17
N ALA A 64 12.40 -0.15 11.14
CA ALA A 64 11.62 -1.37 10.90
C ALA A 64 10.24 -1.12 10.24
N LYS A 65 9.59 0.02 10.50
CA LYS A 65 8.33 0.39 9.82
C LYS A 65 8.58 0.79 8.37
N GLU A 66 9.57 1.65 8.15
CA GLU A 66 9.95 2.06 6.79
C GLU A 66 10.35 0.85 5.95
N GLN A 67 11.10 -0.09 6.55
CA GLN A 67 11.46 -1.34 5.89
C GLN A 67 10.23 -2.19 5.52
N ALA A 68 9.27 -2.38 6.45
CA ALA A 68 8.03 -3.11 6.16
C ALA A 68 7.20 -2.46 5.04
N VAL A 69 7.17 -1.12 4.98
CA VAL A 69 6.50 -0.38 3.89
C VAL A 69 7.25 -0.54 2.57
N ARG A 70 8.59 -0.44 2.56
CA ARG A 70 9.41 -0.68 1.35
C ARG A 70 9.25 -2.10 0.80
N GLU A 71 9.19 -3.11 1.66
CA GLU A 71 8.96 -4.50 1.27
C GLU A 71 7.56 -4.69 0.65
N ALA A 72 6.55 -4.02 1.18
CA ALA A 72 5.21 -4.02 0.63
C ALA A 72 5.13 -3.32 -0.74
N LEU A 73 5.76 -2.15 -0.87
CA LEU A 73 5.85 -1.42 -2.14
C LEU A 73 6.59 -2.24 -3.21
N GLY A 74 7.72 -2.86 -2.88
CA GLY A 74 8.44 -3.74 -3.81
C GLY A 74 7.68 -5.04 -4.15
N SER A 75 6.69 -5.43 -3.34
CA SER A 75 5.80 -6.55 -3.66
C SER A 75 4.65 -6.12 -4.58
N ILE A 76 4.11 -4.93 -4.36
CA ILE A 76 3.12 -4.28 -5.24
C ILE A 76 3.73 -4.02 -6.63
N GLU A 77 4.93 -3.44 -6.70
CA GLU A 77 5.65 -3.17 -7.95
C GLU A 77 5.87 -4.45 -8.77
N ALA A 78 6.34 -5.52 -8.12
CA ALA A 78 6.52 -6.82 -8.77
C ALA A 78 5.19 -7.42 -9.27
N ALA A 79 4.09 -7.22 -8.53
CA ALA A 79 2.75 -7.65 -8.93
C ALA A 79 2.20 -6.85 -10.13
N LEU A 80 2.41 -5.53 -10.15
CA LEU A 80 2.05 -4.65 -11.27
C LEU A 80 2.77 -5.07 -12.55
N PHE A 81 4.10 -5.22 -12.50
CA PHE A 81 4.89 -5.66 -13.65
C PHE A 81 4.48 -7.04 -14.20
N ALA A 82 4.01 -7.94 -13.33
CA ALA A 82 3.46 -9.23 -13.75
C ALA A 82 2.04 -9.11 -14.35
N ILE A 83 1.21 -8.19 -13.84
CA ILE A 83 -0.10 -7.87 -14.42
C ILE A 83 0.05 -7.25 -15.81
N ASP A 84 1.00 -6.35 -16.02
CA ASP A 84 1.25 -5.72 -17.33
C ASP A 84 1.55 -6.79 -18.41
N LYS A 85 2.43 -7.76 -18.11
CA LYS A 85 2.70 -8.89 -19.02
C LYS A 85 1.49 -9.78 -19.29
N ILE A 86 0.65 -10.01 -18.27
CA ILE A 86 -0.60 -10.76 -18.42
C ILE A 86 -1.55 -9.99 -19.32
N ARG A 87 -1.63 -8.66 -19.18
CA ARG A 87 -2.41 -7.78 -20.04
C ARG A 87 -1.91 -7.80 -21.49
N ASP A 88 -0.60 -7.68 -21.73
CA ASP A 88 -0.02 -7.82 -23.08
C ASP A 88 -0.42 -9.15 -23.73
N THR A 89 -0.50 -10.23 -22.94
CA THR A 89 -0.89 -11.57 -23.40
C THR A 89 -2.41 -11.67 -23.66
N LEU A 90 -3.24 -11.00 -22.85
CA LEU A 90 -4.69 -10.88 -23.06
C LEU A 90 -5.03 -10.06 -24.31
N GLU A 91 -4.31 -8.96 -24.57
CA GLU A 91 -4.50 -8.13 -25.76
C GLU A 91 -4.16 -8.92 -27.04
N GLN A 92 -3.04 -9.66 -27.06
CA GLN A 92 -2.73 -10.61 -28.14
C GLN A 92 -3.80 -11.70 -28.32
N ALA A 93 -4.35 -12.23 -27.22
CA ALA A 93 -5.43 -13.21 -27.30
C ALA A 93 -6.71 -12.61 -27.89
N CYS A 94 -7.01 -11.34 -27.63
CA CYS A 94 -8.11 -10.61 -28.27
C CYS A 94 -7.88 -10.49 -29.78
N GLU A 95 -6.68 -10.12 -30.22
CA GLU A 95 -6.35 -10.01 -31.65
C GLU A 95 -6.52 -11.34 -32.39
N ILE A 96 -6.09 -12.45 -31.80
CA ILE A 96 -6.26 -13.80 -32.37
C ILE A 96 -7.73 -14.20 -32.44
N SER A 97 -8.50 -14.01 -31.36
CA SER A 97 -9.93 -14.32 -31.34
C SER A 97 -10.74 -13.44 -32.29
N LEU A 98 -10.43 -12.14 -32.40
CA LEU A 98 -11.02 -11.25 -33.41
C LEU A 98 -10.67 -11.69 -34.83
N SER A 99 -9.42 -12.10 -35.08
CA SER A 99 -8.98 -12.61 -36.38
C SER A 99 -9.78 -13.84 -36.79
N ALA A 100 -10.10 -14.75 -35.85
CA ALA A 100 -10.91 -15.94 -36.11
C ALA A 100 -12.32 -15.62 -36.64
N LYS A 101 -12.90 -14.45 -36.31
CA LYS A 101 -14.18 -14.00 -36.88
C LYS A 101 -14.12 -13.69 -38.38
N SER A 102 -12.94 -13.43 -38.94
CA SER A 102 -12.75 -13.17 -40.37
C SER A 102 -12.42 -14.41 -41.21
N VAL A 103 -12.26 -15.57 -40.58
CA VAL A 103 -11.92 -16.84 -41.24
C VAL A 103 -13.18 -17.68 -41.44
N GLU A 104 -13.55 -17.94 -42.70
CA GLU A 104 -14.73 -18.73 -43.07
C GLU A 104 -14.55 -20.24 -42.84
N ASP A 105 -13.35 -20.77 -43.08
CA ASP A 105 -13.05 -22.20 -42.93
C ASP A 105 -12.84 -22.62 -41.46
N VAL A 106 -13.38 -23.79 -41.11
CA VAL A 106 -13.29 -24.37 -39.76
C VAL A 106 -11.85 -24.76 -39.41
N GLY A 107 -11.07 -25.30 -40.36
CA GLY A 107 -9.67 -25.66 -40.13
C GLY A 107 -8.79 -24.44 -39.85
N GLY A 108 -9.00 -23.36 -40.59
CA GLY A 108 -8.35 -22.07 -40.33
C GLY A 108 -8.66 -21.50 -38.94
N ARG A 109 -9.92 -21.61 -38.47
CA ARG A 109 -10.29 -21.18 -37.11
C ARG A 109 -9.71 -22.07 -36.02
N ALA A 110 -9.60 -23.39 -36.26
CA ALA A 110 -9.00 -24.32 -35.31
C ALA A 110 -7.52 -24.01 -35.01
N LEU A 111 -6.75 -23.57 -36.02
CA LEU A 111 -5.37 -23.11 -35.81
C LEU A 111 -5.31 -21.85 -34.92
N LEU A 112 -6.28 -20.94 -35.04
CA LEU A 112 -6.35 -19.75 -34.18
C LEU A 112 -6.81 -20.10 -32.76
N ALA A 113 -7.68 -21.10 -32.61
CA ALA A 113 -8.07 -21.62 -31.30
C ALA A 113 -6.88 -22.26 -30.56
N GLU A 114 -6.01 -22.99 -31.26
CA GLU A 114 -4.76 -23.54 -30.71
C GLU A 114 -3.83 -22.40 -30.22
N ARG A 115 -3.63 -21.34 -31.02
CA ARG A 115 -2.85 -20.16 -30.60
C ARG A 115 -3.46 -19.41 -29.42
N PHE A 116 -4.79 -19.34 -29.34
CA PHE A 116 -5.48 -18.79 -28.17
C PHE A 116 -5.20 -19.64 -26.91
N ASP A 117 -5.23 -20.98 -27.01
CA ASP A 117 -4.92 -21.84 -25.85
C ASP A 117 -3.45 -21.76 -25.43
N GLU A 118 -2.51 -21.63 -26.39
CA GLU A 118 -1.10 -21.34 -26.11
C GLU A 118 -0.93 -20.05 -25.27
N LEU A 119 -1.60 -18.96 -25.66
CA LEU A 119 -1.57 -17.70 -24.88
C LEU A 119 -2.23 -17.85 -23.51
N ARG A 120 -3.34 -18.59 -23.41
CA ARG A 120 -4.01 -18.91 -22.15
C ARG A 120 -3.11 -19.72 -21.20
N LEU A 121 -2.26 -20.60 -21.74
CA LEU A 121 -1.24 -21.33 -20.98
C LEU A 121 -0.06 -20.43 -20.60
N LEU A 122 0.38 -19.53 -21.49
CA LEU A 122 1.45 -18.55 -21.23
C LEU A 122 1.11 -17.60 -20.06
N ILE A 123 -0.18 -17.27 -19.86
CA ILE A 123 -0.63 -16.53 -18.67
C ILE A 123 -0.32 -17.31 -17.38
N ASN A 124 -0.62 -18.61 -17.35
CA ASN A 124 -0.33 -19.44 -16.17
C ASN A 124 1.18 -19.54 -15.92
N GLU A 125 1.96 -19.73 -16.99
CA GLU A 125 3.42 -19.74 -16.92
C GLU A 125 4.00 -18.40 -16.42
N THR A 126 3.44 -17.28 -16.87
CA THR A 126 3.82 -15.93 -16.41
C THR A 126 3.55 -15.74 -14.92
N VAL A 127 2.42 -16.25 -14.42
CA VAL A 127 2.10 -16.24 -12.99
C VAL A 127 3.05 -17.16 -12.21
N GLU A 128 3.30 -18.38 -12.67
CA GLU A 128 4.16 -19.37 -12.00
C GLU A 128 5.64 -18.99 -11.98
N LYS A 129 6.12 -18.29 -13.02
CA LYS A 129 7.50 -17.77 -13.13
C LYS A 129 7.67 -16.34 -12.63
N SER A 130 6.63 -15.74 -12.05
CA SER A 130 6.70 -14.39 -11.47
C SER A 130 7.63 -14.33 -10.25
N ASP A 131 8.07 -13.12 -9.90
CA ASP A 131 8.82 -12.87 -8.65
C ASP A 131 8.04 -13.43 -7.45
N PRO A 132 8.68 -14.11 -6.47
CA PRO A 132 7.98 -14.65 -5.29
C PRO A 132 7.12 -13.63 -4.53
N ARG A 133 7.47 -12.33 -4.58
CA ARG A 133 6.70 -11.22 -4.02
C ARG A 133 5.41 -10.99 -4.82
N ALA A 134 5.49 -10.99 -6.15
CA ALA A 134 4.33 -10.91 -7.05
C ALA A 134 3.41 -12.14 -6.88
N SER A 135 3.99 -13.34 -6.87
CA SER A 135 3.28 -14.61 -6.64
C SER A 135 2.45 -14.63 -5.35
N MET A 136 2.86 -13.89 -4.32
CA MET A 136 2.08 -13.74 -3.07
C MET A 136 0.77 -12.98 -3.29
N LEU A 137 0.75 -12.00 -4.19
CA LEU A 137 -0.42 -11.14 -4.44
C LEU A 137 -1.29 -11.64 -5.59
N ILE A 138 -0.71 -12.21 -6.66
CA ILE A 138 -1.44 -12.61 -7.88
C ILE A 138 -1.47 -14.11 -8.18
N GLY A 139 -0.71 -14.91 -7.43
CA GLY A 139 -0.52 -16.34 -7.70
C GLY A 139 -1.69 -17.25 -7.32
N LYS A 140 -1.53 -18.54 -7.63
CA LYS A 140 -2.49 -19.61 -7.25
C LYS A 140 -2.70 -19.70 -5.74
N ASN A 141 -1.62 -19.51 -4.96
CA ASN A 141 -1.60 -19.50 -3.50
C ASN A 141 -1.51 -18.07 -2.92
N HIS A 142 -2.17 -17.12 -3.60
CA HIS A 142 -2.17 -15.72 -3.19
C HIS A 142 -2.76 -15.53 -1.77
N ARG A 143 -2.30 -14.49 -1.08
CA ARG A 143 -2.74 -14.13 0.27
C ARG A 143 -2.57 -12.63 0.49
N HIS A 144 -3.40 -12.08 1.38
CA HIS A 144 -3.26 -10.70 1.84
C HIS A 144 -1.85 -10.42 2.36
N LEU A 145 -1.31 -9.26 2.00
CA LEU A 145 -0.02 -8.77 2.49
C LEU A 145 -0.25 -7.75 3.60
N ASP A 146 0.02 -8.18 4.82
CA ASP A 146 -0.18 -7.40 6.04
C ASP A 146 1.05 -6.54 6.37
N VAL A 147 0.91 -5.23 6.27
CA VAL A 147 1.95 -4.22 6.51
C VAL A 147 1.78 -3.63 7.91
N ASN A 148 2.81 -3.71 8.75
CA ASN A 148 2.80 -3.12 10.08
C ASN A 148 3.22 -1.64 10.02
N LEU A 149 2.26 -0.72 10.21
CA LEU A 149 2.51 0.73 10.24
C LEU A 149 2.98 1.22 11.62
N GLY A 150 3.01 0.33 12.60
CA GLY A 150 3.49 0.57 13.96
C GLY A 150 2.40 0.57 15.03
N GLY A 151 2.82 0.30 16.27
CA GLY A 151 1.89 0.19 17.40
C GLY A 151 0.95 -0.99 17.20
N LYS A 152 -0.34 -0.69 17.03
CA LYS A 152 -1.39 -1.69 16.68
C LYS A 152 -1.93 -1.51 15.26
N THR A 153 -1.43 -0.54 14.49
CA THR A 153 -1.96 -0.18 13.18
C THR A 153 -1.36 -1.09 12.11
N ARG A 154 -2.24 -1.78 11.37
CA ARG A 154 -1.89 -2.67 10.26
C ARG A 154 -2.68 -2.23 9.03
N TYR A 155 -2.01 -2.19 7.89
CA TYR A 155 -2.64 -2.11 6.58
C TYR A 155 -2.62 -3.49 5.92
N SER A 156 -3.58 -3.80 5.06
CA SER A 156 -3.65 -5.11 4.39
C SER A 156 -3.93 -4.91 2.91
N VAL A 157 -2.95 -5.28 2.08
CA VAL A 157 -3.06 -5.21 0.62
C VAL A 157 -3.86 -6.42 0.13
N ALA A 158 -4.91 -6.19 -0.65
CA ALA A 158 -5.83 -7.23 -1.10
C ALA A 158 -5.26 -8.02 -2.28
N ALA A 159 -5.06 -9.32 -2.09
CA ALA A 159 -4.53 -10.19 -3.14
C ALA A 159 -5.59 -10.58 -4.18
N THR A 160 -5.22 -10.64 -5.46
CA THR A 160 -6.13 -10.92 -6.58
C THR A 160 -5.50 -11.94 -7.54
N ARG A 161 -6.03 -13.16 -7.58
CA ARG A 161 -5.57 -14.22 -8.49
C ARG A 161 -5.67 -13.82 -9.98
N MET A 162 -4.60 -14.06 -10.74
CA MET A 162 -4.47 -13.71 -12.18
C MET A 162 -4.07 -14.89 -13.10
N ASP A 163 -4.21 -16.13 -12.66
CA ASP A 163 -4.08 -17.28 -13.58
C ASP A 163 -5.34 -17.45 -14.44
N ALA A 164 -5.28 -18.27 -15.49
CA ALA A 164 -6.41 -18.50 -16.40
C ALA A 164 -7.61 -19.23 -15.76
N SER A 165 -7.53 -19.64 -14.49
CA SER A 165 -8.58 -20.42 -13.84
C SER A 165 -9.87 -19.62 -13.61
N GLU A 166 -10.99 -20.32 -13.39
CA GLU A 166 -12.29 -19.75 -13.00
C GLU A 166 -12.24 -18.79 -11.80
N ARG A 167 -11.28 -18.98 -10.88
CA ARG A 167 -11.07 -18.07 -9.73
C ARG A 167 -10.14 -16.90 -10.05
N GLY A 168 -9.36 -17.02 -11.12
CA GLY A 168 -8.49 -15.98 -11.67
C GLY A 168 -9.21 -15.23 -12.79
N LEU A 169 -8.68 -15.28 -14.02
CA LEU A 169 -9.21 -14.56 -15.18
C LEU A 169 -10.43 -15.22 -15.84
N SER A 170 -10.83 -16.42 -15.40
CA SER A 170 -11.99 -17.16 -15.92
C SER A 170 -11.92 -17.51 -17.41
N LEU A 171 -10.72 -17.71 -17.94
CA LEU A 171 -10.50 -18.08 -19.34
C LEU A 171 -10.63 -19.59 -19.51
N SER A 172 -11.68 -20.01 -20.22
CA SER A 172 -11.85 -21.41 -20.63
C SER A 172 -10.90 -21.76 -21.78
N PRO A 173 -10.41 -23.01 -21.87
CA PRO A 173 -9.85 -23.51 -23.13
C PRO A 173 -10.96 -23.54 -24.21
N PRO A 174 -10.60 -23.45 -25.51
CA PRO A 174 -11.55 -23.69 -26.58
C PRO A 174 -12.06 -25.13 -26.47
N ARG A 175 -13.39 -25.30 -26.54
CA ARG A 175 -14.09 -26.58 -26.40
C ARG A 175 -14.20 -27.29 -27.73
N ASP A 176 -14.54 -26.54 -28.77
CA ASP A 176 -14.85 -27.03 -30.11
C ASP A 176 -13.95 -26.35 -31.18
N ALA A 177 -12.77 -25.90 -30.76
CA ALA A 177 -11.70 -25.31 -31.57
C ALA A 177 -12.15 -24.17 -32.50
N PHE A 178 -12.99 -23.26 -31.99
CA PHE A 178 -13.61 -22.16 -32.77
C PHE A 178 -14.38 -22.65 -34.00
N SER A 179 -14.93 -23.87 -33.95
CA SER A 179 -15.78 -24.38 -35.02
C SER A 179 -17.03 -23.51 -35.26
N THR A 180 -17.53 -22.85 -34.21
CA THR A 180 -18.67 -21.91 -34.28
C THR A 180 -18.23 -20.48 -33.97
N TYR A 181 -18.91 -19.49 -34.56
CA TYR A 181 -18.72 -18.08 -34.21
C TYR A 181 -19.20 -17.74 -32.80
N GLU A 182 -20.18 -18.51 -32.26
CA GLU A 182 -20.68 -18.33 -30.90
C GLU A 182 -19.59 -18.62 -29.85
N GLU A 183 -18.78 -19.65 -30.05
CA GLU A 183 -17.62 -19.94 -29.18
C GLU A 183 -16.62 -18.79 -29.17
N ILE A 184 -16.34 -18.20 -30.35
CA ILE A 184 -15.42 -17.06 -30.49
C ILE A 184 -15.95 -15.84 -29.75
N ASP A 185 -17.26 -15.56 -29.86
CA ASP A 185 -17.91 -14.45 -29.17
C ASP A 185 -17.90 -14.65 -27.64
N GLN A 186 -18.13 -15.87 -27.15
CA GLN A 186 -17.98 -16.22 -25.73
C GLN A 186 -16.52 -16.07 -25.24
N THR A 187 -15.53 -16.40 -26.07
CA THR A 187 -14.11 -16.19 -25.73
C THR A 187 -13.75 -14.70 -25.69
N LEU A 188 -14.26 -13.89 -26.62
CA LEU A 188 -14.06 -12.44 -26.61
C LEU A 188 -14.70 -11.78 -25.37
N GLU A 189 -15.88 -12.22 -24.95
CA GLU A 189 -16.50 -11.78 -23.69
C GLU A 189 -15.66 -12.18 -22.46
N GLN A 190 -15.10 -13.39 -22.44
CA GLN A 190 -14.19 -13.82 -21.36
C GLN A 190 -12.91 -12.95 -21.31
N LEU A 191 -12.36 -12.59 -22.47
CA LEU A 191 -11.17 -11.77 -22.59
C LEU A 191 -11.40 -10.31 -22.14
N ASP A 192 -12.51 -9.68 -22.51
CA ASP A 192 -12.89 -8.34 -22.04
C ASP A 192 -13.06 -8.32 -20.51
N ASN A 193 -13.75 -9.32 -19.95
CA ASN A 193 -13.89 -9.49 -18.50
C ASN A 193 -12.54 -9.70 -17.79
N ALA A 194 -11.61 -10.43 -18.41
CA ALA A 194 -10.27 -10.66 -17.91
C ALA A 194 -9.40 -9.39 -17.93
N LEU A 195 -9.42 -8.62 -19.02
CA LEU A 195 -8.75 -7.31 -19.13
C LEU A 195 -9.27 -6.36 -18.06
N GLY A 196 -10.60 -6.19 -17.97
CA GLY A 196 -11.21 -5.35 -16.94
C GLY A 196 -10.88 -5.82 -15.51
N ARG A 197 -10.62 -7.12 -15.29
CA ARG A 197 -10.15 -7.63 -13.99
C ARG A 197 -8.68 -7.30 -13.72
N ALA A 198 -7.80 -7.40 -14.72
CA ALA A 198 -6.41 -6.99 -14.62
C ALA A 198 -6.31 -5.49 -14.28
N ASP A 199 -7.02 -4.63 -15.01
CA ASP A 199 -7.06 -3.18 -14.79
C ASP A 199 -7.57 -2.82 -13.38
N ARG A 200 -8.65 -3.47 -12.91
CA ARG A 200 -9.18 -3.23 -11.55
C ARG A 200 -8.18 -3.59 -10.45
N ALA A 201 -7.39 -4.65 -10.64
CA ALA A 201 -6.36 -5.03 -9.67
C ALA A 201 -5.15 -4.09 -9.71
N ALA A 202 -4.67 -3.73 -10.90
CA ALA A 202 -3.61 -2.73 -11.07
C ALA A 202 -4.01 -1.39 -10.42
N ALA A 203 -5.24 -0.91 -10.69
CA ALA A 203 -5.78 0.28 -10.06
C ALA A 203 -5.92 0.16 -8.53
N SER A 204 -6.19 -1.04 -7.99
CA SER A 204 -6.17 -1.25 -6.53
C SER A 204 -4.75 -1.15 -5.98
N TYR A 205 -3.80 -1.87 -6.56
CA TYR A 205 -2.40 -1.85 -6.14
C TYR A 205 -1.76 -0.47 -6.25
N CYS A 206 -2.10 0.33 -7.26
CA CYS A 206 -1.66 1.72 -7.35
C CYS A 206 -2.20 2.58 -6.19
N ARG A 207 -3.46 2.38 -5.77
CA ARG A 207 -4.02 3.08 -4.58
C ARG A 207 -3.38 2.61 -3.28
N ASP A 208 -3.15 1.30 -3.15
CA ASP A 208 -2.47 0.70 -1.99
C ASP A 208 -1.05 1.26 -1.87
N ALA A 209 -0.31 1.36 -2.98
CA ALA A 209 1.02 1.97 -3.02
C ALA A 209 1.01 3.47 -2.69
N GLN A 210 0.07 4.25 -3.25
CA GLN A 210 -0.10 5.67 -2.93
C GLN A 210 -0.33 5.89 -1.44
N TYR A 211 -1.23 5.11 -0.82
CA TYR A 211 -1.49 5.18 0.61
C TYR A 211 -0.24 4.85 1.45
N LEU A 212 0.48 3.79 1.09
CA LEU A 212 1.71 3.38 1.77
C LEU A 212 2.84 4.40 1.65
N ILE A 213 3.01 5.04 0.47
CA ILE A 213 4.00 6.11 0.25
C ILE A 213 3.67 7.34 1.10
N ALA A 214 2.43 7.84 1.03
CA ALA A 214 1.99 8.98 1.84
C ALA A 214 2.15 8.70 3.36
N ARG A 215 1.89 7.45 3.80
CA ARG A 215 2.12 7.05 5.19
C ARG A 215 3.59 7.01 5.58
N MET A 216 4.49 6.64 4.68
CA MET A 216 5.95 6.66 4.88
C MET A 216 6.50 8.09 4.94
N ASN A 217 5.90 9.03 4.20
CA ASN A 217 6.25 10.45 4.21
C ASN A 217 5.74 11.20 5.46
N GLY A 218 4.92 10.58 6.29
CA GLY A 218 4.33 11.20 7.49
C GLY A 218 3.08 12.06 7.23
N GLU A 219 2.45 11.95 6.05
CA GLU A 219 1.29 12.77 5.64
C GLU A 219 0.01 12.49 6.45
N PHE A 220 0.04 11.53 7.38
CA PHE A 220 -1.08 11.11 8.23
C PHE A 220 -0.71 10.99 9.73
N ASP A 221 0.36 11.68 10.18
CA ASP A 221 0.74 11.76 11.60
C ASP A 221 0.20 13.06 12.26
N GLU A 222 -1.13 13.15 12.41
CA GLU A 222 -1.84 14.13 13.26
C GLU A 222 -2.46 13.47 14.50
#